data_AF-A0A8C1RCQ3-F1
#
_entry.id   AF-A0A8C1RCQ3-F1
#
_cell.length_a   1.000
_cell.length_b   1.000
_cell.length_c   1.000
_cell.angle_alpha   90.00
_cell.angle_beta   90.00
_cell.angle_gamma   90.00
#
_symmetry.space_group_name_H-M   'P 1'
#
loop_
_entity.id
_entity.type
_entity.pdbx_description
1 polymer ?
#
loop_
_entity_poly.entity_id
_entity_poly.type
_entity_poly.pdbx_seq_one_letter_code
_entity_poly.pdbx_strand_id
1 'polypeptide(L)'
;MSLKKHQLSDSLFIWLQSFQVPSCASKHELTSGVAIAHVLNKIDSSWFNETWLSRIKEDGGTNWRLKVSNLKKILQSMMEYYHDVLGQQVCDEHVPDVRLLEERNHVYMQRTCELEEEQRRANTIRSQLDTYKRQAHEMSTKHSAEAMKAEKWQFEYKNLNDKYETLLKEREKLICERDTLRETTEELRCAQVQQQCLTDSLSADSGAVGSLAAEIMPTELRDTVVRLQQENKTLCVQEESYRHRLEDLQTQLEDSQRSQNTLETQNRLSQQQISELSAQVEELQRALQEQDSKTEDSSLLKKKLEEHLEKLHEAHSDLQRKREVIDDLEPHVDSNMAKKIDELQEILKKKDEDMRRMEERYKRYVEKARTVIKTLDPKQKSSAPPAEVQVLKNQLTEKDRKIQHLEHDFERTRSRHEQEEKLIISAWYNMGMALHQKVAGERSGPGSAPAQSFLAQQRQWTQARRGLSRLQPR
;
A
#
# COMPACT_ATOMS: atom_id res chain seq x y z
N MET A 1 -29.34 -33.85 30.94
CA MET A 1 -29.50 -33.69 32.42
C MET A 1 -30.36 -32.48 32.85
N SER A 2 -31.09 -31.76 31.98
CA SER A 2 -31.60 -30.40 32.32
C SER A 2 -33.12 -30.27 32.57
N LEU A 3 -33.99 -31.00 31.86
CA LEU A 3 -35.44 -30.75 31.91
C LEU A 3 -36.09 -31.08 33.27
N LYS A 4 -35.70 -32.20 33.89
CA LYS A 4 -36.23 -32.64 35.20
C LYS A 4 -35.81 -31.71 36.35
N LYS A 5 -34.57 -31.21 36.33
CA LYS A 5 -34.06 -30.25 37.33
C LYS A 5 -34.78 -28.89 37.21
N HIS A 6 -35.13 -28.47 36.00
CA HIS A 6 -35.90 -27.23 35.79
C HIS A 6 -37.33 -27.36 36.33
N GLN A 7 -38.03 -28.45 35.99
CA GLN A 7 -39.38 -28.73 36.51
C GLN A 7 -39.42 -28.85 38.05
N LEU A 8 -38.38 -29.46 38.64
CA LEU A 8 -38.21 -29.52 40.09
C LEU A 8 -38.00 -28.12 40.68
N SER A 9 -37.13 -27.31 40.09
CA SER A 9 -36.89 -25.92 40.52
C SER A 9 -38.15 -25.06 40.46
N ASP A 10 -38.99 -25.24 39.43
CA ASP A 10 -40.27 -24.54 39.29
C ASP A 10 -41.25 -24.91 40.41
N SER A 11 -41.36 -26.22 40.68
CA SER A 11 -42.26 -26.75 41.71
C SER A 11 -41.81 -26.33 43.11
N LEU A 12 -40.50 -26.39 43.38
CA LEU A 12 -39.91 -25.95 44.65
C LEU A 12 -40.05 -24.44 44.85
N PHE A 13 -39.97 -23.64 43.78
CA PHE A 13 -40.19 -22.19 43.87
C PHE A 13 -41.62 -21.87 44.32
N ILE A 14 -42.62 -22.54 43.73
CA ILE A 14 -44.03 -22.38 44.13
C ILE A 14 -44.23 -22.79 45.59
N TRP A 15 -43.59 -23.88 46.03
CA TRP A 15 -43.63 -24.30 47.43
C TRP A 15 -43.00 -23.25 48.37
N LEU A 16 -41.84 -22.69 48.02
CA LEU A 16 -41.20 -21.62 48.82
C LEU A 16 -42.10 -20.37 48.94
N GLN A 17 -42.82 -20.01 47.88
CA GLN A 17 -43.74 -18.87 47.89
C GLN A 17 -44.90 -19.03 48.89
N SER A 18 -45.27 -20.27 49.24
CA SER A 18 -46.34 -20.54 50.21
C SER A 18 -46.03 -20.02 51.62
N PHE A 19 -44.75 -19.84 51.96
CA PHE A 19 -44.30 -19.35 53.27
C PHE A 19 -44.41 -17.83 53.46
N GLN A 20 -44.71 -17.09 52.37
CA GLN A 20 -44.88 -15.63 52.38
C GLN A 20 -43.71 -14.89 53.07
N VAL A 21 -42.48 -15.29 52.73
CA VAL A 21 -41.25 -14.70 53.28
C VAL A 21 -40.74 -13.53 52.41
N PRO A 22 -39.94 -12.62 52.99
CA PRO A 22 -39.26 -11.56 52.23
C PRO A 22 -38.38 -12.12 51.10
N SER A 23 -38.19 -11.35 50.04
CA SER A 23 -37.25 -11.66 48.93
C SER A 23 -37.53 -12.98 48.20
N CYS A 24 -38.82 -13.32 48.04
CA CYS A 24 -39.32 -14.54 47.38
C CYS A 24 -40.26 -14.26 46.19
N ALA A 25 -40.23 -13.04 45.61
CA ALA A 25 -41.12 -12.69 44.50
C ALA A 25 -40.64 -13.26 43.16
N SER A 26 -39.32 -13.42 43.00
CA SER A 26 -38.70 -13.97 41.80
C SER A 26 -37.62 -15.01 42.11
N LYS A 27 -37.36 -15.93 41.18
CA LYS A 27 -36.23 -16.87 41.30
C LYS A 27 -34.87 -16.18 41.39
N HIS A 28 -34.77 -14.97 40.85
CA HIS A 28 -33.56 -14.17 40.93
C HIS A 28 -33.30 -13.68 42.36
N GLU A 29 -34.34 -13.34 43.13
CA GLU A 29 -34.21 -12.94 44.54
C GLU A 29 -33.78 -14.10 45.45
N LEU A 30 -34.17 -15.34 45.14
CA LEU A 30 -33.72 -16.53 45.87
C LEU A 30 -32.19 -16.69 45.89
N THR A 31 -31.49 -16.16 44.89
CA THR A 31 -30.03 -16.21 44.80
C THR A 31 -29.35 -15.47 45.96
N SER A 32 -30.06 -14.59 46.67
CA SER A 32 -29.55 -13.90 47.86
C SER A 32 -29.41 -14.80 49.08
N GLY A 33 -30.11 -15.94 49.11
CA GLY A 33 -30.24 -16.82 50.28
C GLY A 33 -31.20 -16.30 51.36
N VAL A 34 -31.65 -15.04 51.31
CA VAL A 34 -32.47 -14.41 52.36
C VAL A 34 -33.82 -15.13 52.52
N ALA A 35 -34.56 -15.33 51.42
CA ALA A 35 -35.82 -16.07 51.44
C ALA A 35 -35.66 -17.50 51.99
N ILE A 36 -34.58 -18.20 51.62
CA ILE A 36 -34.33 -19.57 52.10
C ILE A 36 -34.09 -19.56 53.61
N ALA A 37 -33.32 -18.59 54.12
CA ALA A 37 -33.06 -18.47 55.55
C ALA A 37 -34.34 -18.19 56.35
N HIS A 38 -35.22 -17.32 55.86
CA HIS A 38 -36.51 -17.07 56.50
C HIS A 38 -37.44 -18.29 56.47
N VAL A 39 -37.43 -19.09 55.41
CA VAL A 39 -38.19 -20.35 55.36
C VAL A 39 -37.64 -21.35 56.38
N LEU A 40 -36.32 -21.50 56.49
CA LEU A 40 -35.69 -22.39 57.47
C LEU A 40 -36.04 -22.00 58.91
N ASN A 41 -36.02 -20.70 59.24
CA ASN A 41 -36.48 -20.19 60.53
C ASN A 41 -37.97 -20.50 60.81
N LYS A 42 -38.84 -20.46 59.79
CA LYS A 42 -40.24 -20.85 59.92
C LYS A 42 -40.45 -22.36 60.10
N ILE A 43 -39.58 -23.20 59.52
CA ILE A 43 -39.66 -24.65 59.63
C ILE A 43 -39.28 -25.11 61.04
N ASP A 44 -38.18 -24.58 61.57
CA ASP A 44 -37.70 -24.90 62.90
C ASP A 44 -37.00 -23.69 63.53
N SER A 45 -37.76 -22.89 64.26
CA SER A 45 -37.27 -21.69 64.94
C SER A 45 -36.36 -22.00 66.13
N SER A 46 -36.33 -23.26 66.60
CA SER A 46 -35.48 -23.65 67.72
C SER A 46 -34.02 -23.81 67.27
N TRP A 47 -33.81 -24.38 66.08
CA TRP A 47 -32.51 -24.52 65.45
C TRP A 47 -32.12 -23.28 64.64
N PHE A 48 -32.95 -22.89 63.68
CA PHE A 48 -32.73 -21.72 62.81
C PHE A 48 -33.26 -20.45 63.48
N ASN A 49 -32.77 -20.14 64.68
CA ASN A 49 -33.26 -19.03 65.50
C ASN A 49 -32.90 -17.63 64.95
N GLU A 50 -33.44 -16.58 65.56
CA GLU A 50 -33.20 -15.17 65.19
C GLU A 50 -31.71 -14.79 65.19
N THR A 51 -30.91 -15.37 66.09
CA THR A 51 -29.45 -15.08 66.13
C THR A 51 -28.71 -15.67 64.94
N TRP A 52 -29.17 -16.80 64.39
CA TRP A 52 -28.64 -17.36 63.16
C TRP A 52 -29.13 -16.56 61.95
N LEU A 53 -30.42 -16.26 61.91
CA LEU A 53 -31.05 -15.50 60.82
C LEU A 53 -30.38 -14.13 60.63
N SER A 54 -30.04 -13.44 61.72
CA SER A 54 -29.32 -12.14 61.67
C SER A 54 -27.92 -12.21 61.03
N ARG A 55 -27.32 -13.40 60.89
CA ARG A 55 -26.03 -13.59 60.19
C ARG A 55 -26.17 -13.59 58.67
N ILE A 56 -27.39 -13.75 58.15
CA ILE A 56 -27.72 -13.69 56.73
C ILE A 56 -28.02 -12.24 56.39
N LYS A 57 -27.17 -11.63 55.56
CA LYS A 57 -27.28 -10.20 55.26
C LYS A 57 -28.04 -9.97 53.96
N GLU A 58 -28.97 -9.05 53.98
CA GLU A 58 -29.65 -8.57 52.79
C GLU A 58 -28.91 -7.33 52.23
N ASP A 59 -28.73 -7.29 50.91
CA ASP A 59 -28.15 -6.15 50.20
C ASP A 59 -28.93 -5.98 48.89
N GLY A 60 -28.88 -4.78 48.29
CA GLY A 60 -29.67 -4.31 47.14
C GLY A 60 -29.44 -5.05 45.80
N GLY A 61 -29.02 -6.32 45.83
CA GLY A 61 -29.09 -7.25 44.71
C GLY A 61 -27.81 -7.43 43.90
N THR A 62 -26.78 -6.59 44.08
CA THR A 62 -25.59 -6.54 43.20
C THR A 62 -24.36 -7.26 43.74
N ASN A 63 -24.23 -7.42 45.06
CA ASN A 63 -23.02 -8.00 45.67
C ASN A 63 -23.01 -9.54 45.62
N TRP A 64 -22.50 -10.11 44.52
CA TRP A 64 -22.45 -11.57 44.32
C TRP A 64 -21.63 -12.31 45.40
N ARG A 65 -20.57 -11.68 45.93
CA ARG A 65 -19.75 -12.26 47.01
C ARG A 65 -20.57 -12.46 48.28
N LEU A 66 -21.45 -11.50 48.58
CA LEU A 66 -22.35 -11.59 49.72
C LEU A 66 -23.39 -12.70 49.53
N LYS A 67 -23.99 -12.79 48.33
CA LYS A 67 -24.95 -13.86 47.98
C LYS A 67 -24.35 -15.24 48.20
N VAL A 68 -23.13 -15.46 47.71
CA VAL A 68 -22.40 -16.71 47.91
C VAL A 68 -22.10 -16.97 49.40
N SER A 69 -21.67 -15.94 50.14
CA SER A 69 -21.43 -16.07 51.59
C SER A 69 -22.68 -16.50 52.36
N ASN A 70 -23.84 -15.92 52.03
CA ASN A 70 -25.12 -16.33 52.61
C ASN A 70 -25.46 -17.78 52.27
N LEU A 71 -25.35 -18.18 51.00
CA LEU A 71 -25.62 -19.55 50.56
C LEU A 71 -24.70 -20.57 51.24
N LYS A 72 -23.42 -20.24 51.47
CA LYS A 72 -22.49 -21.08 52.25
C LYS A 72 -22.96 -21.28 53.69
N LYS A 73 -23.37 -20.20 54.37
CA LYS A 73 -23.88 -20.28 55.75
C LYS A 73 -25.16 -21.11 55.84
N ILE A 74 -26.07 -20.92 54.90
CA ILE A 74 -27.32 -21.69 54.82
C ILE A 74 -27.03 -23.16 54.59
N LEU A 75 -26.18 -23.48 53.62
CA LEU A 75 -25.80 -24.86 53.33
C LEU A 75 -25.13 -25.53 54.53
N GLN A 76 -24.19 -24.84 55.18
CA GLN A 76 -23.50 -25.34 56.37
C GLN A 76 -24.51 -25.69 57.49
N SER A 77 -25.38 -24.76 57.86
CA SER A 77 -26.36 -24.99 58.93
C SER A 77 -27.45 -25.99 58.56
N MET A 78 -27.77 -26.14 57.27
CA MET A 78 -28.64 -27.20 56.78
C MET A 78 -27.97 -28.56 56.92
N MET A 79 -26.69 -28.70 56.53
CA MET A 79 -25.95 -29.96 56.68
C MET A 79 -25.82 -30.37 58.16
N GLU A 80 -25.53 -29.41 59.05
CA GLU A 80 -25.51 -29.63 60.50
C GLU A 80 -26.88 -30.10 61.02
N TYR A 81 -27.99 -29.47 60.57
CA TYR A 81 -29.34 -29.89 60.95
C TYR A 81 -29.67 -31.33 60.53
N TYR A 82 -29.33 -31.71 59.30
CA TYR A 82 -29.56 -33.08 58.82
C TYR A 82 -28.77 -34.11 59.62
N HIS A 83 -27.54 -33.77 60.02
CA HIS A 83 -26.70 -34.66 60.82
C HIS A 83 -27.15 -34.73 62.29
N ASP A 84 -27.25 -33.58 62.95
CA ASP A 84 -27.39 -33.47 64.40
C ASP A 84 -28.84 -33.64 64.88
N VAL A 85 -29.82 -33.21 64.07
CA VAL A 85 -31.25 -33.25 64.44
C VAL A 85 -31.97 -34.42 63.76
N LEU A 86 -31.74 -34.61 62.45
CA LEU A 86 -32.45 -35.65 61.69
C LEU A 86 -31.72 -37.00 61.70
N GLY A 87 -30.43 -37.04 62.07
CA GLY A 87 -29.63 -38.26 62.07
C GLY A 87 -29.43 -38.88 60.68
N GLN A 88 -29.54 -38.07 59.61
CA GLN A 88 -29.50 -38.52 58.22
C GLN A 88 -28.29 -37.93 57.48
N GLN A 89 -27.64 -38.74 56.65
CA GLN A 89 -26.65 -38.23 55.70
C GLN A 89 -27.33 -37.73 54.43
N VAL A 90 -27.07 -36.48 54.07
CA VAL A 90 -27.44 -35.93 52.76
C VAL A 90 -26.46 -36.49 51.73
N CYS A 91 -26.97 -37.16 50.70
CA CYS A 91 -26.14 -37.65 49.61
C CYS A 91 -25.44 -36.49 48.88
N ASP A 92 -24.15 -36.63 48.56
CA ASP A 92 -23.32 -35.62 47.89
C ASP A 92 -23.93 -35.09 46.58
N GLU A 93 -24.75 -35.88 45.88
CA GLU A 93 -25.46 -35.44 44.66
C GLU A 93 -26.49 -34.32 44.93
N HIS A 94 -27.00 -34.22 46.15
CA HIS A 94 -28.00 -33.22 46.55
C HIS A 94 -27.38 -31.99 47.23
N VAL A 95 -26.07 -32.01 47.51
CA VAL A 95 -25.36 -30.88 48.10
C VAL A 95 -25.10 -29.83 47.00
N PRO A 96 -25.66 -28.61 47.10
CA PRO A 96 -25.39 -27.57 46.11
C PRO A 96 -23.91 -27.20 46.08
N ASP A 97 -23.31 -27.24 44.89
CA ASP A 97 -21.91 -26.86 44.71
C ASP A 97 -21.77 -25.33 44.64
N VAL A 98 -21.70 -24.71 45.82
CA VAL A 98 -21.51 -23.26 45.96
C VAL A 98 -20.11 -22.82 45.51
N ARG A 99 -19.11 -23.72 45.48
CA ARG A 99 -17.75 -23.42 45.00
C ARG A 99 -17.71 -23.30 43.47
N LEU A 100 -18.38 -24.21 42.76
CA LEU A 100 -18.53 -24.11 41.31
C LEU A 100 -19.26 -22.82 40.89
N LEU A 101 -20.22 -22.34 41.70
CA LEU A 101 -20.86 -21.05 41.48
C LEU A 101 -19.91 -19.86 41.68
N GLU A 102 -18.99 -19.92 42.65
CA GLU A 102 -17.93 -18.91 42.83
C GLU A 102 -16.98 -18.86 41.63
N GLU A 103 -16.46 -20.02 41.23
CA GLU A 103 -15.54 -20.15 40.09
C GLU A 103 -16.19 -19.63 38.81
N ARG A 104 -17.42 -20.03 38.54
CA ARG A 104 -18.16 -19.59 37.36
C ARG A 104 -18.44 -18.10 37.36
N ASN A 105 -18.79 -17.52 38.52
CA ASN A 105 -18.96 -16.06 38.64
C ASN A 105 -17.64 -15.31 38.48
N HIS A 106 -16.53 -15.85 38.98
CA HIS A 106 -15.20 -15.27 38.80
C HIS A 106 -14.83 -15.19 37.31
N VAL A 107 -15.04 -16.28 36.56
CA VAL A 107 -14.82 -16.33 35.11
C VAL A 107 -15.72 -15.33 34.38
N TYR A 108 -17.00 -15.21 34.75
CA TYR A 108 -17.90 -14.23 34.14
C TYR A 108 -17.45 -12.79 34.40
N MET A 109 -17.00 -12.48 35.62
CA MET A 109 -16.49 -11.16 35.98
C MET A 109 -15.20 -10.84 35.20
N GLN A 110 -14.27 -11.78 35.14
CA GLN A 110 -13.03 -11.62 34.36
C GLN A 110 -13.35 -11.34 32.88
N ARG A 111 -14.22 -12.16 32.28
CA ARG A 111 -14.67 -11.96 30.89
C ARG A 111 -15.37 -10.62 30.68
N THR A 112 -16.14 -10.14 31.67
CA THR A 112 -16.79 -8.83 31.61
C THR A 112 -15.76 -7.71 31.60
N CYS A 113 -14.75 -7.77 32.47
CA CYS A 113 -13.65 -6.81 32.48
C CYS A 113 -12.86 -6.80 31.15
N GLU A 114 -12.56 -7.98 30.59
CA GLU A 114 -11.88 -8.13 29.29
C GLU A 114 -12.69 -7.46 28.17
N LEU A 115 -14.00 -7.72 28.11
CA LEU A 115 -14.90 -7.10 27.12
C LEU A 115 -15.00 -5.58 27.30
N GLU A 116 -15.02 -5.07 28.53
CA GLU A 116 -15.01 -3.62 28.79
C GLU A 116 -13.71 -2.95 28.34
N GLU A 117 -12.57 -3.63 28.52
CA GLU A 117 -11.28 -3.16 28.00
C GLU A 117 -11.24 -3.16 26.48
N GLU A 118 -11.71 -4.23 25.84
CA GLU A 118 -11.84 -4.29 24.38
C GLU A 118 -12.75 -3.19 23.85
N GLN A 119 -13.88 -2.95 24.52
CA GLN A 119 -14.79 -1.87 24.16
C GLN A 119 -14.12 -0.49 24.30
N ARG A 120 -13.33 -0.26 25.36
CA ARG A 120 -12.56 0.97 25.53
C ARG A 120 -11.53 1.15 24.41
N ARG A 121 -10.76 0.10 24.06
CA ARG A 121 -9.79 0.12 22.94
C ARG A 121 -10.49 0.41 21.61
N ALA A 122 -11.62 -0.26 21.34
CA ALA A 122 -12.41 -0.05 20.13
C ALA A 122 -12.97 1.38 20.02
N ASN A 123 -13.38 1.98 21.13
CA ASN A 123 -13.84 3.37 21.17
C ASN A 123 -12.71 4.35 20.84
N THR A 124 -11.49 4.12 21.34
CA THR A 124 -10.31 4.95 21.00
C THR A 124 -10.00 4.87 19.51
N ILE A 125 -9.96 3.66 18.94
CA ILE A 125 -9.73 3.46 17.49
C ILE A 125 -10.82 4.15 16.66
N ARG A 126 -12.08 4.05 17.09
CA ARG A 126 -13.20 4.72 16.39
C ARG A 126 -13.04 6.24 16.38
N SER A 127 -12.66 6.84 17.51
CA SER A 127 -12.40 8.28 17.60
C SER A 127 -11.24 8.74 16.69
N GLN A 128 -10.17 7.94 16.62
CA GLN A 128 -9.06 8.18 15.70
C GLN A 128 -9.52 8.09 14.24
N LEU A 129 -10.28 7.05 13.88
CA LEU A 129 -10.82 6.87 12.54
C LEU A 129 -11.73 8.05 12.12
N ASP A 130 -12.59 8.53 13.02
CA ASP A 130 -13.44 9.70 12.75
C ASP A 130 -12.63 10.97 12.51
N THR A 131 -11.47 11.08 13.17
CA THR A 131 -10.54 12.20 12.97
C THR A 131 -9.83 12.10 11.62
N TYR A 132 -9.30 10.93 11.25
CA TYR A 132 -8.71 10.70 9.94
C TYR A 132 -9.73 10.89 8.81
N LYS A 133 -10.97 10.46 9.01
CA LYS A 133 -12.06 10.69 8.05
C LYS A 133 -12.34 12.18 7.82
N ARG A 134 -12.35 12.98 8.91
CA ARG A 134 -12.50 14.45 8.81
C ARG A 134 -11.33 15.09 8.06
N GLN A 135 -10.10 14.71 8.39
CA GLN A 135 -8.90 15.21 7.70
C GLN A 135 -8.90 14.85 6.20
N ALA A 136 -9.25 13.61 5.85
CA ALA A 136 -9.35 13.19 4.46
C ALA A 136 -10.42 14.00 3.68
N HIS A 137 -11.57 14.26 4.31
CA HIS A 137 -12.61 15.09 3.70
C HIS A 137 -12.13 16.54 3.52
N GLU A 138 -11.50 17.14 4.53
CA GLU A 138 -10.95 18.49 4.44
C GLU A 138 -9.90 18.61 3.32
N MET A 139 -8.97 17.66 3.24
CA MET A 139 -7.95 17.63 2.17
C MET A 139 -8.58 17.44 0.79
N SER A 140 -9.60 16.59 0.67
CA SER A 140 -10.35 16.43 -0.58
C SER A 140 -11.04 17.72 -1.00
N THR A 141 -11.66 18.46 -0.07
CA THR A 141 -12.28 19.75 -0.38
C THR A 141 -11.26 20.81 -0.78
N LYS A 142 -10.10 20.88 -0.11
CA LYS A 142 -9.00 21.79 -0.47
C LYS A 142 -8.45 21.46 -1.86
N HIS A 143 -8.24 20.17 -2.15
CA HIS A 143 -7.75 19.73 -3.45
C HIS A 143 -8.74 20.09 -4.57
N SER A 144 -10.05 19.87 -4.34
CA SER A 144 -11.09 20.27 -5.29
C SER A 144 -11.12 21.79 -5.52
N ALA A 145 -10.98 22.59 -4.46
CA ALA A 145 -10.94 24.05 -4.57
C ALA A 145 -9.72 24.55 -5.35
N GLU A 146 -8.54 23.98 -5.12
CA GLU A 146 -7.32 24.36 -5.84
C GLU A 146 -7.38 23.89 -7.31
N ALA A 147 -7.99 22.74 -7.60
CA ALA A 147 -8.23 22.29 -8.96
C ALA A 147 -9.12 23.27 -9.74
N MET A 148 -10.24 23.71 -9.14
CA MET A 148 -11.13 24.71 -9.76
C MET A 148 -10.42 26.05 -9.99
N LYS A 149 -9.54 26.45 -9.07
CA LYS A 149 -8.72 27.65 -9.21
C LYS A 149 -7.69 27.51 -10.33
N ALA A 150 -7.06 26.35 -10.46
CA ALA A 150 -6.13 26.06 -11.55
C ALA A 150 -6.83 26.10 -12.91
N GLU A 151 -8.03 25.52 -13.03
CA GLU A 151 -8.85 25.61 -14.24
C GLU A 151 -9.19 27.06 -14.61
N LYS A 152 -9.55 27.88 -13.61
CA LYS A 152 -9.79 29.31 -13.81
C LYS A 152 -8.56 30.03 -14.36
N TRP A 153 -7.39 29.83 -13.76
CA TRP A 153 -6.15 30.44 -14.24
C TRP A 153 -5.75 29.94 -15.62
N GLN A 154 -5.99 28.67 -15.93
CA GLN A 154 -5.74 28.10 -17.25
C GLN A 154 -6.62 28.76 -18.31
N PHE A 155 -7.89 29.00 -17.99
CA PHE A 155 -8.81 29.73 -18.87
C PHE A 155 -8.35 31.19 -19.09
N GLU A 156 -8.00 31.90 -18.02
CA GLU A 156 -7.52 33.29 -18.10
C GLU A 156 -6.21 33.39 -18.90
N TYR A 157 -5.27 32.48 -18.66
CA TYR A 157 -4.03 32.39 -19.41
C TYR A 157 -4.30 32.16 -20.90
N LYS A 158 -5.17 31.20 -21.26
CA LYS A 158 -5.52 30.93 -22.65
C LYS A 158 -6.13 32.16 -23.32
N ASN A 159 -7.07 32.83 -22.67
CA ASN A 159 -7.70 34.05 -23.19
C ASN A 159 -6.67 35.18 -23.39
N LEU A 160 -5.70 35.33 -22.49
CA LEU A 160 -4.65 36.33 -22.61
C LEU A 160 -3.66 35.97 -23.73
N ASN A 161 -3.33 34.69 -23.87
CA ASN A 161 -2.48 34.16 -24.94
C ASN A 161 -3.14 34.38 -26.31
N ASP A 162 -4.43 34.10 -26.45
CA ASP A 162 -5.16 34.32 -27.71
C ASP A 162 -5.16 35.81 -28.13
N LYS A 163 -5.25 36.72 -27.14
CA LYS A 163 -5.11 38.17 -27.38
C LYS A 163 -3.69 38.55 -27.79
N TYR A 164 -2.68 38.00 -27.12
CA TYR A 164 -1.27 38.22 -27.45
C TYR A 164 -0.94 37.74 -28.88
N GLU A 165 -1.40 36.55 -29.26
CA GLU A 165 -1.27 36.01 -30.62
C GLU A 165 -1.93 36.90 -31.67
N THR A 166 -3.09 37.48 -31.35
CA THR A 166 -3.78 38.43 -32.23
C THR A 166 -2.96 39.70 -32.44
N LEU A 167 -2.44 40.28 -31.35
CA LEU A 167 -1.57 41.47 -31.40
C LEU A 167 -0.25 41.20 -32.11
N LEU A 168 0.35 40.02 -31.95
CA LEU A 168 1.55 39.62 -32.68
C LEU A 168 1.31 39.64 -34.19
N LYS A 169 0.20 39.04 -34.64
CA LYS A 169 -0.16 39.02 -36.06
C LYS A 169 -0.42 40.43 -36.61
N GLU A 170 -1.04 41.32 -35.82
CA GLU A 170 -1.22 42.72 -36.21
C GLU A 170 0.13 43.46 -36.31
N ARG A 171 1.02 43.24 -35.36
CA ARG A 171 2.38 43.80 -35.38
C ARG A 171 3.18 43.33 -36.59
N GLU A 172 3.07 42.06 -36.97
CA GLU A 172 3.69 41.53 -38.19
C GLU A 172 3.11 42.18 -39.46
N LYS A 173 1.78 42.32 -39.56
CA LYS A 173 1.14 43.02 -40.68
C LYS A 173 1.62 44.46 -40.82
N LEU A 174 1.68 45.21 -39.71
CA LEU A 174 2.17 46.60 -39.71
C LEU A 174 3.64 46.69 -40.14
N ILE A 175 4.46 45.69 -39.82
CA ILE A 175 5.85 45.64 -40.29
C ILE A 175 5.90 45.42 -41.80
N CYS A 176 5.12 44.46 -42.33
CA CYS A 176 5.03 44.24 -43.77
C CYS A 176 4.52 45.49 -44.51
N GLU A 177 3.49 46.15 -43.98
CA GLU A 177 2.96 47.41 -44.53
C GLU A 177 4.01 48.53 -44.49
N ARG A 178 4.75 48.67 -43.38
CA ARG A 178 5.88 49.62 -43.29
C ARG A 178 6.94 49.33 -44.36
N ASP A 179 7.33 48.07 -44.53
CA ASP A 179 8.40 47.68 -45.45
C ASP A 179 7.99 47.89 -46.91
N THR A 180 6.76 47.54 -47.27
CA THR A 180 6.21 47.82 -48.62
C THR A 180 6.09 49.33 -48.89
N LEU A 181 5.67 50.13 -47.90
CA LEU A 181 5.67 51.60 -48.03
C LEU A 181 7.09 52.17 -48.16
N ARG A 182 8.06 51.58 -47.47
CA ARG A 182 9.47 51.97 -47.60
C ARG A 182 9.99 51.68 -48.99
N GLU A 183 9.76 50.47 -49.51
CA GLU A 183 10.14 50.06 -50.87
C GLU A 183 9.53 50.99 -51.93
N THR A 184 8.21 51.23 -51.88
CA THR A 184 7.54 52.14 -52.82
C THR A 184 8.06 53.58 -52.74
N THR A 185 8.42 54.06 -51.54
CA THR A 185 9.04 55.38 -51.36
C THR A 185 10.44 55.42 -51.99
N GLU A 186 11.23 54.36 -51.83
CA GLU A 186 12.55 54.22 -52.45
C GLU A 186 12.46 54.14 -53.98
N GLU A 187 11.51 53.37 -54.52
CA GLU A 187 11.22 53.30 -55.96
C GLU A 187 10.82 54.66 -56.55
N LEU A 188 9.92 55.39 -55.88
CA LEU A 188 9.50 56.73 -56.29
C LEU A 188 10.68 57.71 -56.27
N ARG A 189 11.53 57.64 -55.24
CA ARG A 189 12.75 58.47 -55.15
C ARG A 189 13.71 58.16 -56.29
N CYS A 190 13.91 56.88 -56.62
CA CYS A 190 14.71 56.46 -57.77
C CYS A 190 14.13 56.99 -59.09
N ALA A 191 12.82 56.88 -59.30
CA ALA A 191 12.15 57.42 -60.48
C ALA A 191 12.29 58.95 -60.59
N GLN A 192 12.19 59.67 -59.46
CA GLN A 192 12.41 61.12 -59.40
C GLN A 192 13.84 61.52 -59.77
N VAL A 193 14.85 60.81 -59.26
CA VAL A 193 16.26 61.05 -59.59
C VAL A 193 16.51 60.77 -61.07
N GLN A 194 15.95 59.70 -61.62
CA GLN A 194 16.04 59.38 -63.04
C GLN A 194 15.39 60.47 -63.91
N GLN A 195 14.23 61.00 -63.49
CA GLN A 195 13.55 62.10 -64.17
C GLN A 195 14.33 63.42 -64.07
N GLN A 196 14.92 63.76 -62.92
CA GLN A 196 15.79 64.92 -62.77
C GLN A 196 17.03 64.83 -63.66
N CYS A 197 17.67 63.66 -63.75
CA CYS A 197 18.83 63.45 -64.63
C CYS A 197 18.49 63.63 -66.12
N LEU A 198 17.29 63.22 -66.54
CA LEU A 198 16.76 63.46 -67.88
C LEU A 198 16.41 64.93 -68.12
N THR A 199 15.94 65.65 -67.10
CA THR A 199 15.56 67.07 -67.19
C THR A 199 16.79 67.98 -67.22
N ASP A 200 17.81 67.70 -66.39
CA ASP A 200 19.10 68.39 -66.42
C ASP A 200 19.84 68.20 -67.75
N SER A 201 19.62 67.06 -68.43
CA SER A 201 20.14 66.81 -69.79
C SER A 201 19.43 67.63 -70.88
N LEU A 202 18.26 68.21 -70.60
CA LEU A 202 17.52 69.07 -71.54
C LEU A 202 17.65 70.57 -71.24
N SER A 203 18.13 70.94 -70.04
CA SER A 203 18.51 72.31 -69.69
C SER A 203 20.01 72.61 -69.86
N ALA A 204 20.84 71.60 -70.12
CA ALA A 204 22.21 71.74 -70.57
C ALA A 204 22.31 71.56 -72.09
N ASP A 205 21.78 72.52 -72.85
CA ASP A 205 22.17 72.68 -74.26
C ASP A 205 23.57 73.30 -74.31
N SER A 206 24.60 72.46 -74.16
CA SER A 206 25.81 72.52 -74.96
C SER A 206 26.71 71.32 -74.65
N GLY A 207 27.02 70.55 -75.69
CA GLY A 207 28.25 69.77 -75.75
C GLY A 207 28.27 68.47 -74.97
N ALA A 208 27.83 67.40 -75.66
CA ALA A 208 28.54 66.13 -75.74
C ALA A 208 29.64 65.86 -74.70
N VAL A 209 29.30 65.57 -73.44
CA VAL A 209 30.20 64.78 -72.58
C VAL A 209 29.41 63.94 -71.58
N GLY A 210 28.80 62.86 -72.08
CA GLY A 210 28.49 61.72 -71.23
C GLY A 210 29.80 61.03 -70.84
N SER A 211 30.56 61.64 -69.91
CA SER A 211 31.62 61.06 -69.05
C SER A 211 32.63 62.11 -68.48
N LEU A 212 32.33 63.42 -68.40
CA LEU A 212 33.29 64.39 -67.79
C LEU A 212 33.15 64.56 -66.27
N ALA A 213 31.99 64.22 -65.69
CA ALA A 213 31.79 64.29 -64.23
C ALA A 213 32.66 63.27 -63.47
N ALA A 214 33.07 62.19 -64.14
CA ALA A 214 34.06 61.25 -63.62
C ALA A 214 35.50 61.81 -63.67
N GLU A 215 35.77 62.76 -64.58
CA GLU A 215 37.13 63.25 -64.89
C GLU A 215 37.52 64.51 -64.08
N ILE A 216 36.56 65.35 -63.69
CA ILE A 216 36.82 66.63 -62.96
C ILE A 216 36.96 66.46 -61.43
N MET A 217 36.63 65.32 -60.84
CA MET A 217 36.94 65.11 -59.41
C MET A 217 38.47 65.09 -59.22
N PRO A 218 39.07 65.99 -58.42
CA PRO A 218 40.50 65.92 -58.10
C PRO A 218 40.89 64.50 -57.71
N THR A 219 42.00 64.01 -58.25
CA THR A 219 42.45 62.62 -58.06
C THR A 219 42.57 62.30 -56.57
N GLU A 220 42.96 63.27 -55.74
CA GLU A 220 43.02 63.13 -54.29
C GLU A 220 41.64 62.90 -53.63
N LEU A 221 40.57 63.50 -54.18
CA LEU A 221 39.18 63.31 -53.71
C LEU A 221 38.63 61.94 -54.11
N ARG A 222 38.96 61.43 -55.31
CA ARG A 222 38.60 60.06 -55.71
C ARG A 222 39.27 59.01 -54.82
N ASP A 223 40.56 59.20 -54.53
CA ASP A 223 41.31 58.28 -53.67
C ASP A 223 40.85 58.31 -52.20
N THR A 224 40.40 59.46 -51.69
CA THR A 224 39.79 59.55 -50.36
C THR A 224 38.42 58.87 -50.31
N VAL A 225 37.59 59.04 -51.33
CA VAL A 225 36.28 58.35 -51.40
C VAL A 225 36.46 56.82 -51.46
N VAL A 226 37.41 56.31 -52.25
CA VAL A 226 37.69 54.87 -52.33
C VAL A 226 38.20 54.33 -50.98
N ARG A 227 39.12 55.04 -50.30
CA ARG A 227 39.56 54.67 -48.95
C ARG A 227 38.41 54.65 -47.95
N LEU A 228 37.58 55.69 -47.92
CA LEU A 228 36.44 55.78 -47.01
C LEU A 228 35.38 54.71 -47.32
N GLN A 229 35.20 54.31 -48.58
CA GLN A 229 34.33 53.20 -48.96
C GLN A 229 34.89 51.85 -48.50
N GLN A 230 36.20 51.61 -48.64
CA GLN A 230 36.85 50.42 -48.11
C GLN A 230 36.79 50.37 -46.57
N GLU A 231 37.02 51.51 -45.91
CA GLU A 231 36.91 51.65 -44.46
C GLU A 231 35.47 51.38 -43.98
N ASN A 232 34.46 51.98 -44.62
CA ASN A 232 33.05 51.69 -44.31
C ASN A 232 32.70 50.22 -44.52
N LYS A 233 33.21 49.60 -45.59
CA LYS A 233 32.99 48.17 -45.83
C LYS A 233 33.62 47.32 -44.72
N THR A 234 34.82 47.66 -44.28
CA THR A 234 35.45 46.97 -43.14
C THR A 234 34.71 47.21 -41.83
N LEU A 235 34.21 48.42 -41.58
CA LEU A 235 33.42 48.74 -40.39
C LEU A 235 32.08 48.00 -40.37
N CYS A 236 31.40 47.86 -41.51
CA CYS A 236 30.16 47.07 -41.60
C CYS A 236 30.40 45.60 -41.23
N VAL A 237 31.43 44.97 -41.80
CA VAL A 237 31.79 43.58 -41.47
C VAL A 237 32.17 43.44 -39.99
N GLN A 238 32.83 44.45 -39.43
CA GLN A 238 33.18 44.48 -38.02
C GLN A 238 31.95 44.62 -37.12
N GLU A 239 31.00 45.50 -37.45
CA GLU A 239 29.72 45.66 -36.74
C GLU A 239 28.93 44.35 -36.75
N GLU A 240 28.87 43.68 -37.90
CA GLU A 240 28.16 42.41 -38.07
C GLU A 240 28.80 41.28 -37.24
N SER A 241 30.13 41.28 -37.14
CA SER A 241 30.87 40.38 -36.24
C SER A 241 30.58 40.65 -34.75
N TYR A 242 30.49 41.93 -34.36
CA TYR A 242 30.12 42.30 -32.99
C TYR A 242 28.66 41.96 -32.68
N ARG A 243 27.74 42.10 -33.64
CA ARG A 243 26.34 41.67 -33.52
C ARG A 243 26.24 40.17 -33.25
N HIS A 244 26.92 39.35 -34.05
CA HIS A 244 26.95 37.89 -33.82
C HIS A 244 27.52 37.55 -32.44
N ARG A 245 28.61 38.20 -32.02
CA ARG A 245 29.16 37.99 -30.66
C ARG A 245 28.18 38.39 -29.55
N LEU A 246 27.42 39.46 -29.75
CA LEU A 246 26.40 39.88 -28.79
C LEU A 246 25.26 38.86 -28.70
N GLU A 247 24.79 38.34 -29.84
CA GLU A 247 23.77 37.28 -29.89
C GLU A 247 24.28 35.99 -29.25
N ASP A 248 25.51 35.56 -29.52
CA ASP A 248 26.12 34.39 -28.90
C ASP A 248 26.21 34.54 -27.37
N LEU A 249 26.67 35.71 -26.89
CA LEU A 249 26.76 36.00 -25.45
C LEU A 249 25.37 36.04 -24.81
N GLN A 250 24.37 36.58 -25.50
CA GLN A 250 23.00 36.64 -25.01
C GLN A 250 22.40 35.23 -24.90
N THR A 251 22.64 34.37 -25.88
CA THR A 251 22.21 32.97 -25.87
C THR A 251 22.88 32.19 -24.73
N GLN A 252 24.19 32.38 -24.53
CA GLN A 252 24.92 31.76 -23.41
C GLN A 252 24.42 32.24 -22.05
N LEU A 253 24.07 33.53 -21.93
CA LEU A 253 23.48 34.07 -20.71
C LEU A 253 22.11 33.44 -20.43
N GLU A 254 21.25 33.33 -21.44
CA GLU A 254 19.94 32.68 -21.32
C GLU A 254 20.07 31.20 -20.92
N ASP A 255 20.98 30.46 -21.53
CA ASP A 255 21.23 29.04 -21.20
C ASP A 255 21.75 28.87 -19.78
N SER A 256 22.68 29.75 -19.36
CA SER A 256 23.16 29.80 -17.97
C SER A 256 22.02 30.11 -16.99
N GLN A 257 21.14 31.06 -17.33
CA GLN A 257 19.98 31.43 -16.51
C GLN A 257 18.98 30.26 -16.40
N ARG A 258 18.71 29.53 -17.51
CA ARG A 258 17.84 28.34 -17.51
C ARG A 258 18.43 27.22 -16.65
N SER A 259 19.74 27.00 -16.77
CA SER A 259 20.46 26.03 -15.93
C SER A 259 20.39 26.40 -14.45
N GLN A 260 20.65 27.66 -14.12
CA GLN A 260 20.56 28.17 -12.75
C GLN A 260 19.15 28.00 -12.17
N ASN A 261 18.11 28.38 -12.92
CA ASN A 261 16.72 28.19 -12.49
C ASN A 261 16.39 26.72 -12.23
N THR A 262 16.87 25.82 -13.10
CA THR A 262 16.68 24.37 -12.92
C THR A 262 17.36 23.89 -11.64
N LEU A 263 18.61 24.28 -11.41
CA LEU A 263 19.34 23.94 -10.19
C LEU A 263 18.69 24.52 -8.93
N GLU A 264 18.21 25.77 -8.97
CA GLU A 264 17.48 26.39 -7.86
C GLU A 264 16.19 25.64 -7.53
N THR A 265 15.42 25.22 -8.54
CA THR A 265 14.21 24.42 -8.31
C THR A 265 14.53 23.05 -7.71
N GLN A 266 15.59 22.39 -8.19
CA GLN A 266 16.04 21.11 -7.65
C GLN A 266 16.55 21.26 -6.21
N ASN A 267 17.30 22.33 -5.92
CA ASN A 267 17.80 22.62 -4.59
C ASN A 267 16.65 22.89 -3.61
N ARG A 268 15.65 23.67 -4.03
CA ARG A 268 14.42 23.89 -3.24
C ARG A 268 13.69 22.57 -2.93
N LEU A 269 13.56 21.68 -3.92
CA LEU A 269 12.92 20.37 -3.72
C LEU A 269 13.73 19.48 -2.77
N SER A 270 15.05 19.44 -2.94
CA SER A 270 15.95 18.73 -2.03
C SER A 270 15.84 19.26 -0.59
N GLN A 271 15.81 20.59 -0.42
CA GLN A 271 15.64 21.22 0.88
C GLN A 271 14.29 20.87 1.52
N GLN A 272 13.22 20.80 0.72
CA GLN A 272 11.90 20.32 1.18
C GLN A 272 11.97 18.87 1.66
N GLN A 273 12.58 17.97 0.86
CA GLN A 273 12.76 16.57 1.26
C GLN A 273 13.58 16.42 2.54
N ILE A 274 14.67 17.19 2.69
CA ILE A 274 15.48 17.20 3.91
C ILE A 274 14.65 17.68 5.11
N SER A 275 13.82 18.71 4.94
CA SER A 275 12.95 19.19 6.02
C SER A 275 11.88 18.18 6.41
N GLU A 276 11.30 17.46 5.45
CA GLU A 276 10.31 16.40 5.69
C GLU A 276 10.93 15.21 6.42
N LEU A 277 12.10 14.75 5.96
CA LEU A 277 12.85 13.68 6.63
C LEU A 277 13.28 14.10 8.03
N SER A 278 13.71 15.36 8.21
CA SER A 278 14.07 15.88 9.54
C SER A 278 12.87 15.90 10.48
N ALA A 279 11.70 16.32 10.00
CA ALA A 279 10.46 16.30 10.78
C ALA A 279 10.03 14.88 11.16
N GLN A 280 10.17 13.91 10.24
CA GLN A 280 9.91 12.50 10.53
C GLN A 280 10.88 11.93 11.57
N VAL A 281 12.17 12.26 11.48
CA VAL A 281 13.16 11.87 12.49
C VAL A 281 12.83 12.49 13.84
N GLU A 282 12.43 13.76 13.87
CA GLU A 282 12.04 14.44 15.11
C GLU A 282 10.76 13.85 15.73
N GLU A 283 9.78 13.47 14.90
CA GLU A 283 8.57 12.78 15.35
C GLU A 283 8.89 11.39 15.91
N LEU A 284 9.75 10.63 15.25
CA LEU A 284 10.23 9.34 15.74
C LEU A 284 11.01 9.47 17.05
N GLN A 285 11.86 10.50 17.17
CA GLN A 285 12.56 10.82 18.42
C GLN A 285 11.59 11.22 19.54
N ARG A 286 10.56 12.02 19.23
CA ARG A 286 9.49 12.36 20.18
C ARG A 286 8.70 11.13 20.61
N ALA A 287 8.32 10.26 19.69
CA ALA A 287 7.61 9.02 20.00
C ALA A 287 8.45 8.08 20.88
N LEU A 288 9.77 8.01 20.63
CA LEU A 288 10.71 7.24 21.44
C LEU A 288 10.85 7.85 22.85
N GLN A 289 10.96 9.17 22.95
CA GLN A 289 11.07 9.87 24.24
C GLN A 289 9.76 9.84 25.04
N GLU A 290 8.60 9.87 24.37
CA GLU A 290 7.30 9.64 24.99
C GLU A 290 7.15 8.20 25.50
N GLN A 291 7.73 7.20 24.82
CA GLN A 291 7.84 5.84 25.35
C GLN A 291 8.74 5.77 26.58
N ASP A 292 9.88 6.46 26.60
CA ASP A 292 10.76 6.53 27.75
C ASP A 292 10.16 7.33 28.92
N SER A 293 9.26 8.29 28.68
CA SER A 293 8.58 9.06 29.74
C SER A 293 7.43 8.31 30.43
N LYS A 294 6.94 7.21 29.84
CA LYS A 294 5.94 6.30 30.45
C LYS A 294 6.60 5.29 31.42
N THR A 295 7.70 5.69 32.07
CA THR A 295 8.62 4.83 32.81
C THR A 295 8.15 4.37 34.18
N GLU A 296 6.97 4.80 34.65
CA GLU A 296 6.34 4.22 35.85
C GLU A 296 5.75 2.82 35.54
N ASP A 297 5.17 2.61 34.34
CA ASP A 297 4.73 1.30 33.83
C ASP A 297 5.89 0.46 33.25
N SER A 298 7.05 1.09 33.01
CA SER A 298 8.25 0.44 32.47
C SER A 298 8.91 -0.51 33.47
N SER A 299 8.77 -0.31 34.77
CA SER A 299 9.33 -1.23 35.78
C SER A 299 8.77 -2.66 35.66
N LEU A 300 7.46 -2.77 35.42
CA LEU A 300 6.72 -4.03 35.28
C LEU A 300 6.94 -4.70 33.92
N LEU A 301 7.01 -3.90 32.85
CA LEU A 301 7.32 -4.38 31.50
C LEU A 301 8.79 -4.77 31.36
N LYS A 302 9.72 -4.04 31.97
CA LYS A 302 11.15 -4.37 32.01
C LYS A 302 11.39 -5.66 32.76
N LYS A 303 10.70 -5.88 33.90
CA LYS A 303 10.74 -7.16 34.62
C LYS A 303 10.22 -8.33 33.77
N LYS A 304 9.10 -8.14 33.04
CA LYS A 304 8.60 -9.16 32.10
C LYS A 304 9.55 -9.39 30.93
N LEU A 305 10.17 -8.35 30.39
CA LEU A 305 11.15 -8.46 29.32
C LEU A 305 12.40 -9.22 29.79
N GLU A 306 12.86 -8.95 31.01
CA GLU A 306 13.99 -9.65 31.64
C GLU A 306 13.66 -11.12 31.87
N GLU A 307 12.46 -11.46 32.37
CA GLU A 307 11.98 -12.84 32.46
C GLU A 307 11.86 -13.53 31.09
N HIS A 308 11.48 -12.80 30.04
CA HIS A 308 11.42 -13.35 28.68
C HIS A 308 12.80 -13.53 28.06
N LEU A 309 13.73 -12.62 28.31
CA LEU A 309 15.12 -12.75 27.90
C LEU A 309 15.78 -13.92 28.64
N GLU A 310 15.54 -14.10 29.93
CA GLU A 310 16.07 -15.23 30.70
C GLU A 310 15.54 -16.57 30.16
N LYS A 311 14.24 -16.67 29.88
CA LYS A 311 13.64 -17.84 29.21
C LYS A 311 14.19 -18.08 27.81
N LEU A 312 14.51 -17.02 27.07
CA LEU A 312 15.13 -17.13 25.75
C LEU A 312 16.57 -17.63 25.85
N HIS A 313 17.34 -17.15 26.83
CA HIS A 313 18.70 -17.64 27.09
C HIS A 313 18.69 -19.10 27.56
N GLU A 314 17.75 -19.48 28.42
CA GLU A 314 17.58 -20.86 28.86
C GLU A 314 17.21 -21.78 27.70
N ALA A 315 16.25 -21.37 26.86
CA ALA A 315 15.90 -22.09 25.63
C ALA A 315 17.08 -22.17 24.65
N HIS A 316 17.89 -21.11 24.52
CA HIS A 316 19.07 -21.11 23.66
C HIS A 316 20.15 -22.06 24.19
N SER A 317 20.37 -22.09 25.52
CA SER A 317 21.29 -23.04 26.18
C SER A 317 20.81 -24.48 26.00
N ASP A 318 19.51 -24.73 26.12
CA ASP A 318 18.91 -26.04 25.88
C ASP A 318 19.05 -26.48 24.42
N LEU A 319 18.82 -25.57 23.47
CA LEU A 319 19.03 -25.83 22.05
C LEU A 319 20.49 -26.09 21.73
N GLN A 320 21.42 -25.36 22.36
CA GLN A 320 22.85 -25.57 22.19
C GLN A 320 23.29 -26.94 22.73
N ARG A 321 22.84 -27.33 23.93
CA ARG A 321 23.07 -28.69 24.46
C ARG A 321 22.49 -29.77 23.57
N LYS A 322 21.29 -29.56 23.01
CA LYS A 322 20.71 -30.49 22.03
C LYS A 322 21.51 -30.52 20.72
N ARG A 323 22.07 -29.39 20.28
CA ARG A 323 22.96 -29.31 19.11
C ARG A 323 24.24 -30.10 19.33
N GLU A 324 24.88 -29.92 20.47
CA GLU A 324 26.09 -30.67 20.86
C GLU A 324 25.81 -32.18 20.93
N VAL A 325 24.67 -32.59 21.50
CA VAL A 325 24.25 -34.00 21.51
C VAL A 325 23.96 -34.53 20.10
N ILE A 326 23.41 -33.70 19.20
CA ILE A 326 23.21 -34.09 17.79
C ILE A 326 24.57 -34.26 17.10
N ASP A 327 25.50 -33.33 17.29
CA ASP A 327 26.85 -33.38 16.71
C ASP A 327 27.63 -34.60 17.22
N ASP A 328 27.47 -34.98 18.50
CA ASP A 328 28.07 -36.20 19.08
C ASP A 328 27.43 -37.50 18.56
N LEU A 329 26.16 -37.45 18.16
CA LEU A 329 25.41 -38.59 17.62
C LEU A 329 25.47 -38.69 16.09
N GLU A 330 25.91 -37.64 15.39
CA GLU A 330 26.06 -37.61 13.94
C GLU A 330 27.44 -38.20 13.57
N PRO A 331 27.50 -39.40 12.97
CA PRO A 331 28.79 -39.97 12.57
C PRO A 331 29.45 -39.06 11.54
N HIS A 332 30.74 -38.80 11.70
CA HIS A 332 31.61 -37.97 10.84
C HIS A 332 31.74 -38.52 9.40
N VAL A 333 30.63 -38.54 8.67
CA VAL A 333 30.48 -39.01 7.29
C VAL A 333 30.88 -37.90 6.32
N ASP A 334 30.85 -36.64 6.75
CA ASP A 334 31.14 -35.47 5.92
C ASP A 334 32.60 -35.37 5.48
N SER A 335 33.58 -35.73 6.33
CA SER A 335 34.99 -35.65 5.90
C SER A 335 35.35 -36.66 4.82
N ASN A 336 34.77 -37.85 4.84
CA ASN A 336 35.03 -38.86 3.81
C ASN A 336 34.32 -38.48 2.50
N MET A 337 33.12 -37.91 2.58
CA MET A 337 32.40 -37.42 1.39
C MET A 337 33.09 -36.19 0.78
N ALA A 338 33.54 -35.25 1.62
CA ALA A 338 34.26 -34.06 1.18
C ALA A 338 35.58 -34.42 0.47
N LYS A 339 36.38 -35.33 1.04
CA LYS A 339 37.60 -35.83 0.38
C LYS A 339 37.30 -36.49 -0.97
N LYS A 340 36.20 -37.24 -1.07
CA LYS A 340 35.77 -37.86 -2.33
C LYS A 340 35.39 -36.82 -3.38
N ILE A 341 34.71 -35.74 -2.95
CA ILE A 341 34.34 -34.62 -3.82
C ILE A 341 35.60 -33.90 -4.32
N ASP A 342 36.55 -33.62 -3.44
CA ASP A 342 37.81 -32.96 -3.81
C ASP A 342 38.64 -33.82 -4.78
N GLU A 343 38.74 -35.13 -4.54
CA GLU A 343 39.39 -36.08 -5.46
C GLU A 343 38.72 -36.05 -6.85
N LEU A 344 37.39 -36.07 -6.90
CA LEU A 344 36.64 -36.02 -8.16
C LEU A 344 36.83 -34.68 -8.88
N GLN A 345 36.88 -33.55 -8.14
CA GLN A 345 37.14 -32.23 -8.71
C GLN A 345 38.56 -32.12 -9.29
N GLU A 346 39.57 -32.69 -8.64
CA GLU A 346 40.93 -32.74 -9.20
C GLU A 346 41.00 -33.57 -10.48
N ILE A 347 40.36 -34.74 -10.50
CA ILE A 347 40.30 -35.59 -11.71
C ILE A 347 39.64 -34.82 -12.86
N LEU A 348 38.57 -34.08 -12.58
CA LEU A 348 37.84 -33.30 -13.57
C LEU A 348 38.70 -32.15 -14.12
N LYS A 349 39.36 -31.38 -13.26
CA LYS A 349 40.33 -30.35 -13.67
C LYS A 349 41.46 -30.91 -14.53
N LYS A 350 41.98 -32.08 -14.18
CA LYS A 350 43.03 -32.75 -14.98
C LYS A 350 42.52 -33.14 -16.36
N LYS A 351 41.28 -33.65 -16.46
CA LYS A 351 40.64 -33.97 -17.74
C LYS A 351 40.40 -32.73 -18.60
N ASP A 352 40.01 -31.61 -18.01
CA ASP A 352 39.83 -30.34 -18.72
C ASP A 352 41.16 -29.79 -19.26
N GLU A 353 42.24 -29.90 -18.50
CA GLU A 353 43.58 -29.53 -18.94
C GLU A 353 44.07 -30.43 -20.08
N ASP A 354 43.85 -31.75 -19.99
CA ASP A 354 44.18 -32.67 -21.07
C ASP A 354 43.33 -32.41 -22.33
N MET A 355 42.05 -32.04 -22.17
CA MET A 355 41.18 -31.62 -23.27
C MET A 355 41.70 -30.34 -23.92
N ARG A 356 42.08 -29.32 -23.16
CA ARG A 356 42.71 -28.10 -23.68
C ARG A 356 44.01 -28.40 -24.45
N ARG A 357 44.87 -29.28 -23.92
CA ARG A 357 46.09 -29.71 -24.64
C ARG A 357 45.79 -30.44 -25.93
N MET A 358 44.72 -31.23 -25.97
CA MET A 358 44.24 -31.88 -27.19
C MET A 358 43.72 -30.85 -28.19
N GLU A 359 42.91 -29.89 -27.76
CA GLU A 359 42.42 -28.79 -28.59
C GLU A 359 43.57 -27.96 -29.19
N GLU A 360 44.59 -27.63 -28.40
CA GLU A 360 45.78 -26.93 -28.91
C GLU A 360 46.54 -27.76 -29.96
N ARG A 361 46.67 -29.07 -29.75
CA ARG A 361 47.29 -29.95 -30.75
C ARG A 361 46.46 -30.00 -32.03
N TYR A 362 45.14 -30.14 -31.93
CA TYR A 362 44.24 -30.08 -33.07
C TYR A 362 44.34 -28.74 -33.79
N LYS A 363 44.39 -27.62 -33.05
CA LYS A 363 44.57 -26.29 -33.61
C LYS A 363 45.88 -26.18 -34.41
N ARG A 364 46.99 -26.70 -33.87
CA ARG A 364 48.28 -26.78 -34.59
C ARG A 364 48.22 -27.67 -35.82
N TYR A 365 47.52 -28.81 -35.78
CA TYR A 365 47.32 -29.67 -36.96
C TYR A 365 46.48 -28.97 -38.03
N VAL A 366 45.43 -28.27 -37.63
CA VAL A 366 44.59 -27.46 -38.53
C VAL A 366 45.39 -26.30 -39.13
N GLU A 367 46.22 -25.61 -38.34
CA GLU A 367 47.11 -24.55 -38.85
C GLU A 367 48.16 -25.11 -39.81
N LYS A 368 48.75 -26.28 -39.51
CA LYS A 368 49.63 -26.99 -40.46
C LYS A 368 48.91 -27.38 -41.74
N ALA A 369 47.66 -27.87 -41.66
CA ALA A 369 46.86 -28.16 -42.84
C ALA A 369 46.56 -26.88 -43.63
N ARG A 370 46.24 -25.76 -42.97
CA ARG A 370 46.04 -24.45 -43.62
C ARG A 370 47.31 -23.94 -44.28
N THR A 371 48.48 -24.07 -43.66
CA THR A 371 49.74 -23.67 -44.29
C THR A 371 50.08 -24.56 -45.47
N VAL A 372 49.88 -25.88 -45.37
CA VAL A 372 50.05 -26.82 -46.49
C VAL A 372 49.12 -26.46 -47.66
N ILE A 373 47.82 -26.22 -47.39
CA ILE A 373 46.86 -25.72 -48.39
C ILE A 373 47.36 -24.42 -49.02
N LYS A 374 47.85 -23.49 -48.20
CA LYS A 374 48.38 -22.19 -48.66
C LYS A 374 49.64 -22.33 -49.51
N THR A 375 50.46 -23.35 -49.29
CA THR A 375 51.66 -23.64 -50.08
C THR A 375 51.38 -24.51 -51.32
N LEU A 376 50.25 -25.22 -51.36
CA LEU A 376 49.83 -26.07 -52.47
C LEU A 376 48.91 -25.36 -53.49
N ASP A 377 48.58 -24.08 -53.29
CA ASP A 377 47.67 -23.35 -54.18
C ASP A 377 48.38 -22.27 -55.03
N PRO A 378 48.93 -22.65 -56.21
CA PRO A 378 49.22 -21.73 -57.29
C PRO A 378 47.95 -21.48 -58.13
N LYS A 379 47.31 -20.33 -57.94
CA LYS A 379 46.30 -19.69 -58.81
C LYS A 379 45.08 -20.55 -59.22
N GLN A 380 43.92 -20.33 -58.57
CA GLN A 380 42.64 -20.46 -59.28
C GLN A 380 41.52 -19.56 -58.74
N LYS A 381 40.92 -18.76 -59.63
CA LYS A 381 39.71 -17.94 -59.38
C LYS A 381 38.45 -18.81 -59.41
N SER A 382 37.52 -18.47 -58.51
CA SER A 382 36.05 -18.65 -58.51
C SER A 382 35.45 -20.07 -58.55
N SER A 383 34.71 -20.44 -57.50
CA SER A 383 33.36 -21.04 -57.59
C SER A 383 32.62 -20.93 -56.23
N ALA A 384 31.31 -21.19 -56.24
CA ALA A 384 30.27 -21.00 -55.21
C ALA A 384 30.62 -21.32 -53.73
N PRO A 385 29.88 -20.76 -52.74
CA PRO A 385 30.09 -21.09 -51.34
C PRO A 385 29.93 -22.61 -51.10
N PRO A 386 30.79 -23.23 -50.27
CA PRO A 386 30.73 -24.66 -50.00
C PRO A 386 29.36 -25.09 -49.46
N ALA A 387 28.89 -26.28 -49.85
CA ALA A 387 27.59 -26.81 -49.44
C ALA A 387 27.34 -26.76 -47.93
N GLU A 388 28.39 -26.92 -47.10
CA GLU A 388 28.32 -26.79 -45.64
C GLU A 388 27.90 -25.39 -45.17
N VAL A 389 28.33 -24.33 -45.85
CA VAL A 389 27.96 -22.95 -45.50
C VAL A 389 26.49 -22.70 -45.82
N GLN A 390 25.95 -23.31 -46.89
CA GLN A 390 24.50 -23.27 -47.15
C GLN A 390 23.71 -24.09 -46.13
N VAL A 391 24.20 -25.26 -45.71
CA VAL A 391 23.56 -26.07 -44.66
C VAL A 391 23.50 -25.30 -43.33
N LEU A 392 24.58 -24.64 -42.93
CA LEU A 392 24.60 -23.82 -41.71
C LEU A 392 23.68 -22.61 -41.79
N LYS A 393 23.58 -21.95 -42.95
CA LYS A 393 22.58 -20.90 -43.17
C LYS A 393 21.16 -21.43 -43.03
N ASN A 394 20.87 -22.58 -43.62
CA ASN A 394 19.55 -23.21 -43.51
C ASN A 394 19.22 -23.54 -42.04
N GLN A 395 20.17 -24.13 -41.30
CA GLN A 395 20.00 -24.40 -39.86
C GLN A 395 19.78 -23.14 -39.03
N LEU A 396 20.46 -22.04 -39.34
CA LEU A 396 20.26 -20.77 -38.65
C LEU A 396 18.83 -20.25 -38.90
N THR A 397 18.37 -20.26 -40.16
CA THR A 397 17.00 -19.85 -40.50
C THR A 397 15.93 -20.77 -39.90
N GLU A 398 16.24 -22.05 -39.70
CA GLU A 398 15.34 -22.98 -39.03
C GLU A 398 15.25 -22.71 -37.53
N LYS A 399 16.39 -22.40 -36.87
CA LYS A 399 16.41 -21.97 -35.47
C LYS A 399 15.72 -20.63 -35.27
N ASP A 400 15.90 -19.66 -36.17
CA ASP A 400 15.19 -18.38 -36.11
C ASP A 400 13.67 -18.58 -36.23
N ARG A 401 13.22 -19.46 -37.14
CA ARG A 401 11.79 -19.84 -37.21
C ARG A 401 11.30 -20.52 -35.95
N LYS A 402 12.11 -21.38 -35.34
CA LYS A 402 11.76 -22.06 -34.08
C LYS A 402 11.67 -21.08 -32.91
N ILE A 403 12.56 -20.09 -32.85
CA ILE A 403 12.51 -19.01 -31.86
C ILE A 403 11.21 -18.22 -32.03
N GLN A 404 10.89 -17.77 -33.24
CA GLN A 404 9.63 -17.06 -33.52
C GLN A 404 8.39 -17.88 -33.13
N HIS A 405 8.40 -19.19 -33.38
CA HIS A 405 7.31 -20.07 -32.98
C HIS A 405 7.17 -20.19 -31.46
N LEU A 406 8.29 -20.35 -30.74
CA LEU A 406 8.30 -20.42 -29.28
C LEU A 406 7.88 -19.09 -28.63
N GLU A 407 8.30 -17.97 -29.19
CA GLU A 407 7.88 -16.62 -28.75
C GLU A 407 6.37 -16.44 -28.93
N HIS A 408 5.82 -16.85 -30.08
CA HIS A 408 4.38 -16.81 -30.32
C HIS A 408 3.60 -17.71 -29.36
N ASP A 409 4.08 -18.93 -29.09
CA ASP A 409 3.43 -19.86 -28.16
C ASP A 409 3.52 -19.37 -26.70
N PHE A 410 4.62 -18.72 -26.33
CA PHE A 410 4.76 -18.08 -25.03
C PHE A 410 3.77 -16.93 -24.87
N GLU A 411 3.65 -16.06 -25.87
CA GLU A 411 2.69 -14.93 -25.85
C GLU A 411 1.24 -15.44 -25.78
N ARG A 412 0.92 -16.51 -26.49
CA ARG A 412 -0.39 -17.16 -26.43
C ARG A 412 -0.69 -17.74 -25.04
N THR A 413 0.30 -18.37 -24.41
CA THR A 413 0.16 -18.94 -23.06
C THR A 413 0.01 -17.84 -22.02
N ARG A 414 0.78 -16.76 -22.15
CA ARG A 414 0.67 -15.57 -21.32
C ARG A 414 -0.72 -14.94 -21.42
N SER A 415 -1.22 -14.73 -22.63
CA SER A 415 -2.56 -14.18 -22.86
C SER A 415 -3.66 -15.06 -22.25
N ARG A 416 -3.55 -16.39 -22.36
CA ARG A 416 -4.47 -17.32 -21.70
C ARG A 416 -4.42 -17.17 -20.17
N HIS A 417 -3.23 -17.08 -19.60
CA HIS A 417 -3.07 -16.93 -18.15
C HIS A 417 -3.66 -15.61 -17.64
N GLU A 418 -3.43 -14.50 -18.35
CA GLU A 418 -4.04 -13.20 -18.03
C GLU A 418 -5.58 -13.24 -18.12
N GLN A 419 -6.14 -14.02 -19.05
CA GLN A 419 -7.59 -14.22 -19.14
C GLN A 419 -8.13 -15.08 -17.98
N GLU A 420 -7.40 -16.13 -17.60
CA GLU A 420 -7.72 -16.97 -16.42
C GLU A 420 -7.69 -16.13 -15.13
N GLU A 421 -6.67 -15.30 -14.94
CA GLU A 421 -6.57 -14.38 -13.81
C GLU A 421 -7.76 -13.42 -13.74
N LYS A 422 -8.15 -12.81 -14.88
CA LYS A 422 -9.34 -11.94 -14.94
C LYS A 422 -10.62 -12.67 -14.54
N LEU A 423 -10.78 -13.93 -14.98
CA LEU A 423 -11.92 -14.76 -14.60
C LEU A 423 -11.90 -15.10 -13.11
N ILE A 424 -10.74 -15.44 -12.53
CA ILE A 424 -10.60 -15.71 -11.10
C ILE A 424 -10.93 -14.47 -10.28
N ILE A 425 -10.38 -13.30 -10.65
CA ILE A 425 -10.65 -12.03 -9.97
C ILE A 425 -12.14 -11.69 -10.04
N SER A 426 -12.77 -11.84 -11.21
CA SER A 426 -14.21 -11.60 -11.38
C SER A 426 -15.06 -12.55 -10.55
N ALA A 427 -14.72 -13.86 -10.55
CA ALA A 427 -15.42 -14.86 -9.75
C ALA A 427 -15.29 -14.57 -8.25
N TRP A 428 -14.10 -14.16 -7.79
CA TRP A 428 -13.85 -13.82 -6.39
C TRP A 428 -14.60 -12.56 -5.97
N TYR A 429 -14.60 -11.52 -6.80
CA TYR A 429 -15.39 -10.30 -6.58
C TYR A 429 -16.89 -10.61 -6.51
N ASN A 430 -17.42 -11.41 -7.44
CA ASN A 430 -18.82 -11.82 -7.46
C ASN A 430 -19.19 -12.66 -6.23
N MET A 431 -18.31 -13.57 -5.80
CA MET A 431 -18.49 -14.36 -4.58
C MET A 431 -18.51 -13.45 -3.34
N GLY A 432 -17.57 -12.50 -3.25
CA GLY A 432 -17.52 -11.51 -2.18
C GLY A 432 -18.80 -10.65 -2.14
N MET A 433 -19.29 -10.21 -3.29
CA MET A 433 -20.56 -9.49 -3.41
C MET A 433 -21.76 -10.34 -3.00
N ALA A 434 -21.82 -11.60 -3.39
CA ALA A 434 -22.90 -12.52 -2.97
C ALA A 434 -22.90 -12.74 -1.45
N LEU A 435 -21.73 -12.89 -0.81
CA LEU A 435 -21.61 -12.99 0.64
C LEU A 435 -22.02 -11.69 1.34
N HIS A 436 -21.58 -10.54 0.82
CA HIS A 436 -22.00 -9.24 1.34
C HIS A 436 -23.51 -9.03 1.21
N GLN A 437 -24.12 -9.40 0.07
CA GLN A 437 -25.57 -9.34 -0.13
C GLN A 437 -26.31 -10.30 0.79
N LYS A 438 -25.77 -11.49 1.09
CA LYS A 438 -26.38 -12.42 2.04
C LYS A 438 -26.38 -11.85 3.47
N VAL A 439 -25.26 -11.30 3.92
CA VAL A 439 -25.15 -10.64 5.23
C VAL A 439 -26.01 -9.37 5.30
N ALA A 440 -26.10 -8.60 4.21
CA ALA A 440 -26.97 -7.42 4.13
C ALA A 440 -28.46 -7.79 4.03
N GLY A 441 -28.81 -8.87 3.33
CA GLY A 441 -30.17 -9.39 3.21
C GLY A 441 -30.69 -10.00 4.51
N GLU A 442 -29.84 -10.65 5.29
CA GLU A 442 -30.16 -11.06 6.67
C GLU A 442 -30.40 -9.87 7.60
N ARG A 443 -29.91 -8.67 7.25
CA ARG A 443 -30.14 -7.42 7.99
C ARG A 443 -31.28 -6.57 7.42
N SER A 444 -31.71 -6.81 6.17
CA SER A 444 -32.60 -5.89 5.42
C SER A 444 -33.74 -6.60 4.65
N GLY A 445 -34.14 -7.81 5.04
CA GLY A 445 -35.32 -8.47 4.47
C GLY A 445 -36.63 -7.71 4.82
N PRO A 446 -37.57 -7.55 3.86
CA PRO A 446 -38.85 -6.87 4.09
C PRO A 446 -39.76 -7.80 4.89
N GLY A 447 -39.70 -7.67 6.19
CA GLY A 447 -40.47 -8.48 7.12
C GLY A 447 -40.04 -8.21 8.54
N SER A 448 -40.42 -7.05 9.06
CA SER A 448 -40.53 -6.85 10.52
C SER A 448 -41.60 -7.80 11.06
N ALA A 449 -41.32 -9.09 11.11
CA ALA A 449 -42.04 -10.01 11.95
C ALA A 449 -41.32 -10.02 13.30
N PRO A 450 -42.01 -9.74 14.43
CA PRO A 450 -41.38 -9.78 15.73
C PRO A 450 -40.83 -11.18 15.94
N ALA A 451 -39.61 -11.29 16.46
CA ALA A 451 -38.92 -12.53 16.73
C ALA A 451 -39.89 -13.57 17.29
N GLN A 452 -40.30 -14.53 16.46
CA GLN A 452 -41.23 -15.55 16.88
C GLN A 452 -40.49 -16.47 17.86
N SER A 453 -40.91 -16.40 19.12
CA SER A 453 -40.51 -17.34 20.17
C SER A 453 -40.56 -18.79 19.64
N PHE A 454 -39.59 -19.60 20.03
CA PHE A 454 -39.47 -21.02 19.67
C PHE A 454 -40.80 -21.79 19.80
N LEU A 455 -41.65 -21.40 20.75
CA LEU A 455 -42.99 -21.96 20.95
C LEU A 455 -44.00 -21.59 19.85
N ALA A 456 -43.88 -20.42 19.22
CA ALA A 456 -44.70 -20.02 18.08
C ALA A 456 -44.31 -20.81 16.82
N GLN A 457 -43.00 -21.05 16.63
CA GLN A 457 -42.50 -21.89 15.55
C GLN A 457 -42.96 -23.36 15.74
N GLN A 458 -42.92 -23.88 16.97
CA GLN A 458 -43.41 -25.23 17.28
C GLN A 458 -44.93 -25.39 17.07
N ARG A 459 -45.74 -24.34 17.31
CA ARG A 459 -47.19 -24.34 17.03
C ARG A 459 -47.50 -24.38 15.54
N GLN A 460 -46.73 -23.68 14.70
CA GLN A 460 -46.90 -23.72 13.25
C GLN A 460 -46.50 -25.07 12.66
N TRP A 461 -45.41 -25.67 13.14
CA TRP A 461 -44.97 -27.01 12.71
C TRP A 461 -45.97 -28.10 13.11
N THR A 462 -46.60 -27.98 14.28
CA THR A 462 -47.67 -28.91 14.72
C THR A 462 -49.00 -28.66 13.99
N GLN A 463 -49.34 -27.43 13.62
CA GLN A 463 -50.49 -27.12 12.75
C GLN A 463 -50.28 -27.61 11.31
N ALA A 464 -49.08 -27.45 10.74
CA ALA A 464 -48.74 -27.96 9.41
C ALA A 464 -48.85 -29.50 9.34
N ARG A 465 -48.48 -30.21 10.41
CA ARG A 465 -48.66 -31.67 10.50
C ARG A 465 -50.12 -32.10 10.68
N ARG A 466 -50.96 -31.31 11.34
CA ARG A 466 -52.42 -31.59 11.45
C ARG A 466 -53.19 -31.31 10.16
N GLY A 467 -52.68 -30.41 9.31
CA GLY A 467 -53.26 -30.10 7.99
C GLY A 467 -53.20 -31.26 7.00
N LEU A 468 -52.26 -32.20 7.17
CA LEU A 468 -52.07 -33.36 6.29
C LEU A 468 -53.01 -34.54 6.59
N SER A 469 -53.88 -34.45 7.62
CA SER A 469 -54.77 -35.56 8.02
C SER A 469 -56.27 -35.33 7.71
N ARG A 470 -56.64 -34.29 6.96
CA ARG A 470 -58.00 -34.15 6.41
C ARG A 470 -58.03 -34.55 4.94
N LEU A 471 -58.07 -35.86 4.72
CA LEU A 471 -58.62 -36.42 3.49
C LEU A 471 -60.14 -36.13 3.48
N GLN A 472 -60.58 -35.50 2.40
CA GLN A 472 -61.98 -35.20 2.11
C GLN A 472 -62.74 -36.52 1.83
N PRO A 473 -63.91 -36.80 2.45
CA PRO A 473 -64.79 -37.83 1.95
C PRO A 473 -65.50 -37.34 0.68
N ARG A 474 -65.78 -38.32 -0.17
CA ARG A 474 -66.32 -38.26 -1.53
C ARG A 474 -67.65 -37.52 -1.64
#